data_AF-A0A2E7DDH7-F1
#
_entry.id   AF-A0A2E7DDH7-F1
#
_cell.length_a   1.000
_cell.length_b   1.000
_cell.length_c   1.000
_cell.angle_alpha   90.00
_cell.angle_beta   90.00
_cell.angle_gamma   90.00
#
_symmetry.space_group_name_H-M   'P 1'
#
loop_
_entity.id
_entity.type
_entity.pdbx_description
1 polymer ?
#
loop_
_entity_poly.entity_id
_entity_poly.type
_entity_poly.pdbx_seq_one_letter_code
_entity_poly.pdbx_strand_id
1 'polypeptide(L)'
;MSDFENLGAKNPAMAREWVSSVEIRGGGTAYTDHLPRPANENLIADHIAMTQQLPAEIQGAIGEWVEHLRTLPWKIRRRAIKRFAGSFADNFLAATPNLSDDEYQSLLCIGTTCMIEQLDDGKPIQDTHQARSYLESVHEHHQAMAKVYLVTNRPQAATLH
;
A
#
# COMPACT_ATOMS: atom_id res chain seq x y z
N MET A 1 25.98 29.95 36.32
CA MET A 1 24.74 30.62 36.78
C MET A 1 24.27 31.43 35.59
N SER A 2 23.41 30.82 34.76
CA SER A 2 21.95 31.07 34.70
C SER A 2 21.70 32.49 34.18
N ASP A 3 21.05 32.64 33.02
CA ASP A 3 19.59 32.64 32.98
C ASP A 3 18.93 31.85 31.85
N PHE A 4 17.78 31.30 32.25
CA PHE A 4 16.74 30.57 31.54
C PHE A 4 15.63 31.57 31.16
N GLU A 5 14.69 31.11 30.29
CA GLU A 5 13.47 31.79 29.79
C GLU A 5 13.65 32.61 28.49
N ASN A 6 12.76 32.63 27.49
CA ASN A 6 11.41 32.08 27.34
C ASN A 6 11.01 31.91 25.86
N LEU A 7 10.04 31.03 25.68
CA LEU A 7 9.15 30.69 24.56
C LEU A 7 9.04 31.63 23.34
N GLY A 8 9.12 31.02 22.15
CA GLY A 8 8.61 31.56 20.88
C GLY A 8 8.11 30.45 19.97
N ALA A 9 6.79 30.30 19.90
CA ALA A 9 6.07 29.27 19.17
C ALA A 9 6.49 29.16 17.68
N LYS A 10 6.84 27.95 17.23
CA LYS A 10 6.86 27.61 15.80
C LYS A 10 5.41 27.43 15.32
N ASN A 11 4.82 28.57 15.02
CA ASN A 11 3.74 28.88 14.07
C ASN A 11 2.86 27.70 13.55
N PRO A 12 1.63 27.53 14.07
CA PRO A 12 0.65 26.54 13.57
C PRO A 12 -0.10 26.98 12.30
N ALA A 13 0.35 28.01 11.60
CA ALA A 13 -0.36 28.60 10.46
C ALA A 13 -0.19 27.87 9.11
N MET A 14 0.80 26.99 8.93
CA MET A 14 0.97 26.26 7.65
C MET A 14 0.15 24.97 7.53
N ALA A 15 -0.50 24.52 8.60
CA ALA A 15 -1.28 23.28 8.60
C ALA A 15 -2.78 23.47 8.25
N ARG A 16 -3.20 24.70 7.90
CA ARG A 16 -4.63 25.06 7.73
C ARG A 16 -5.05 25.44 6.31
N GLU A 17 -4.18 25.38 5.31
CA GLU A 17 -4.54 25.78 3.94
C GLU A 17 -5.03 24.65 3.03
N TRP A 18 -5.05 23.39 3.48
CA TRP A 18 -5.44 22.26 2.62
C TRP A 18 -6.91 21.82 2.74
N VAL A 19 -7.72 22.48 3.58
CA VAL A 19 -9.14 22.14 3.73
C VAL A 19 -9.98 23.39 3.93
N SER A 20 -10.61 23.85 2.84
CA SER A 20 -11.88 24.61 2.73
C SER A 20 -11.75 25.45 1.46
N SER A 21 -12.58 25.37 0.43
CA SER A 21 -14.01 25.10 0.33
C SER A 21 -14.29 24.71 -1.13
N VAL A 22 -15.36 23.95 -1.41
CA VAL A 22 -16.38 24.36 -2.41
C VAL A 22 -17.62 23.51 -2.18
N GLU A 23 -18.73 24.25 -2.20
CA GLU A 23 -20.09 23.89 -1.86
C GLU A 23 -20.71 22.87 -2.82
N ILE A 24 -21.54 22.00 -2.24
CA ILE A 24 -22.41 21.08 -2.96
C ILE A 24 -23.63 21.85 -3.47
N ARG A 25 -23.78 21.99 -4.79
CA ARG A 25 -25.08 22.10 -5.45
C ARG A 25 -25.00 21.84 -6.96
N GLY A 26 -25.73 20.82 -7.39
CA GLY A 26 -26.23 20.66 -8.76
C GLY A 26 -25.39 19.73 -9.67
N GLY A 27 -26.03 18.66 -10.14
CA GLY A 27 -25.58 17.89 -11.31
C GLY A 27 -24.69 16.69 -11.00
N GLY A 28 -25.30 15.51 -10.95
CA GLY A 28 -24.56 14.25 -11.04
C GLY A 28 -23.73 14.19 -12.33
N THR A 29 -22.65 13.41 -12.26
CA THR A 29 -21.77 12.95 -13.36
C THR A 29 -20.56 13.78 -13.81
N ALA A 30 -20.14 14.85 -13.11
CA ALA A 30 -18.94 15.62 -13.50
C ALA A 30 -17.80 15.72 -12.45
N TYR A 31 -17.85 14.95 -11.35
CA TYR A 31 -16.87 15.09 -10.25
C TYR A 31 -15.58 14.26 -10.43
N THR A 32 -15.53 13.35 -11.40
CA THR A 32 -14.36 12.50 -11.64
C THR A 32 -13.34 13.10 -12.60
N ASP A 33 -13.70 14.14 -13.36
CA ASP A 33 -12.79 14.78 -14.34
C ASP A 33 -11.81 15.78 -13.71
N HIS A 34 -12.01 16.11 -12.43
CA HIS A 34 -11.16 17.05 -11.68
C HIS A 34 -10.57 16.45 -10.40
N LEU A 35 -10.67 15.13 -10.22
CA LEU A 35 -9.66 14.47 -9.39
C LEU A 35 -8.31 14.80 -10.02
N PRO A 36 -7.30 15.25 -9.25
CA PRO A 36 -5.97 15.38 -9.79
C PRO A 36 -5.68 14.07 -10.50
N ARG A 37 -5.45 14.14 -11.83
CA ARG A 37 -4.86 13.02 -12.56
C ARG A 37 -3.75 12.53 -11.64
N PRO A 38 -3.71 11.23 -11.28
CA PRO A 38 -2.62 10.75 -10.44
C PRO A 38 -1.35 11.30 -11.07
N ALA A 39 -0.47 11.91 -10.27
CA ALA A 39 0.73 12.63 -10.71
C ALA A 39 1.75 11.72 -11.45
N ASN A 40 1.29 10.56 -11.91
CA ASN A 40 1.97 9.34 -12.25
C ASN A 40 1.47 8.80 -13.59
N GLU A 41 0.86 9.62 -14.48
CA GLU A 41 0.64 9.23 -15.89
C GLU A 41 1.96 8.79 -16.56
N ASN A 42 3.12 9.19 -16.00
CA ASN A 42 4.45 8.75 -16.42
C ASN A 42 4.96 7.46 -15.73
N LEU A 43 4.31 6.89 -14.71
CA LEU A 43 4.75 5.64 -14.06
C LEU A 43 4.13 4.37 -14.65
N ILE A 44 3.13 4.50 -15.53
CA ILE A 44 2.46 3.35 -16.14
C ILE A 44 3.28 2.82 -17.33
N ALA A 45 4.12 3.66 -17.94
CA ALA A 45 4.86 3.30 -19.15
C ALA A 45 6.08 2.38 -18.90
N ASP A 46 6.66 2.39 -17.69
CA ASP A 46 7.88 1.64 -17.34
C ASP A 46 7.76 0.86 -16.00
N HIS A 47 6.54 0.47 -15.59
CA HIS A 47 6.40 -0.39 -14.41
C HIS A 47 6.87 -1.81 -14.74
N ILE A 48 8.11 -2.13 -14.36
CA ILE A 48 8.61 -3.50 -14.43
C ILE A 48 8.10 -4.25 -13.21
N ALA A 49 7.20 -5.21 -13.43
CA ALA A 49 6.71 -6.09 -12.37
C ALA A 49 7.87 -6.82 -11.71
N MET A 50 7.96 -6.75 -10.38
CA MET A 50 9.00 -7.43 -9.59
C MET A 50 8.94 -8.94 -9.81
N THR A 51 7.74 -9.50 -9.93
CA THR A 51 7.55 -10.92 -10.20
C THR A 51 8.30 -11.35 -11.47
N GLN A 52 8.27 -10.52 -12.53
CA GLN A 52 8.94 -10.84 -13.80
C GLN A 52 10.48 -10.83 -13.71
N GLN A 53 11.04 -10.22 -12.66
CA GLN A 53 12.48 -10.19 -12.42
C GLN A 53 12.99 -11.40 -11.62
N LEU A 54 12.09 -12.23 -11.08
CA LEU A 54 12.46 -13.43 -10.33
C LEU A 54 12.81 -14.60 -11.26
N PRO A 55 13.56 -15.61 -10.79
CA PRO A 55 13.74 -16.87 -11.51
C PRO A 55 12.40 -17.51 -11.87
N ALA A 56 12.34 -18.18 -13.03
CA ALA A 56 11.10 -18.75 -13.59
C ALA A 56 10.40 -19.72 -12.63
N GLU A 57 11.16 -20.47 -11.84
CA GLU A 57 10.65 -21.40 -10.83
C GLU A 57 9.88 -20.66 -9.73
N ILE A 58 10.39 -19.51 -9.28
CA ILE A 58 9.73 -18.69 -8.27
C ILE A 58 8.49 -18.01 -8.87
N GLN A 59 8.56 -17.55 -10.12
CA GLN A 59 7.39 -17.02 -10.84
C GLN A 59 6.28 -18.08 -10.92
N GLY A 60 6.63 -19.32 -11.26
CA GLY A 60 5.71 -20.45 -11.29
C GLY A 60 5.05 -20.71 -9.93
N ALA A 61 5.84 -20.77 -8.86
CA ALA A 61 5.33 -20.95 -7.50
C ALA A 61 4.38 -19.82 -7.07
N ILE A 62 4.70 -18.56 -7.40
CA ILE A 62 3.80 -17.43 -7.18
C ILE A 62 2.50 -17.61 -7.95
N GLY A 63 2.57 -17.98 -9.23
CA GLY A 63 1.40 -18.21 -10.08
C GLY A 63 0.45 -19.27 -9.50
N GLU A 64 0.98 -20.40 -9.02
CA GLU A 64 0.20 -21.48 -8.40
C GLU A 64 -0.54 -21.02 -7.13
N TRP A 65 0.16 -20.26 -6.29
CA TRP A 65 -0.44 -19.68 -5.09
C TRP A 65 -1.53 -18.67 -5.45
N VAL A 66 -1.25 -17.76 -6.38
CA VAL A 66 -2.20 -16.74 -6.83
C VAL A 66 -3.47 -17.37 -7.36
N GLU A 67 -3.37 -18.40 -8.19
CA GLU A 67 -4.53 -19.09 -8.77
C GLU A 67 -5.43 -19.68 -7.67
N HIS A 68 -4.85 -20.29 -6.64
CA HIS A 68 -5.60 -20.78 -5.48
C HIS A 68 -6.24 -19.64 -4.67
N LEU A 69 -5.57 -18.50 -4.55
CA LEU A 69 -6.02 -17.39 -3.71
C LEU A 69 -7.10 -16.53 -4.38
N ARG A 70 -7.19 -16.48 -5.71
CA ARG A 70 -8.11 -15.63 -6.47
C ARG A 70 -9.59 -15.82 -6.13
N THR A 71 -9.98 -17.02 -5.71
CA THR A 71 -11.37 -17.32 -5.34
C THR A 71 -11.69 -17.04 -3.87
N LEU A 72 -10.65 -16.82 -3.05
CA LEU A 72 -10.79 -16.65 -1.60
C LEU A 72 -11.02 -15.18 -1.22
N PRO A 73 -11.64 -14.90 -0.06
CA PRO A 73 -11.78 -13.53 0.44
C PRO A 73 -10.42 -12.94 0.86
N TRP A 74 -10.26 -11.62 0.78
CA TRP A 74 -9.00 -10.92 1.06
C TRP A 74 -8.47 -11.13 2.48
N LYS A 75 -9.34 -11.36 3.46
CA LYS A 75 -8.93 -11.77 4.81
C LYS A 75 -8.04 -13.04 4.80
N ILE A 76 -8.38 -14.01 3.96
CA ILE A 76 -7.63 -15.26 3.81
C ILE A 76 -6.42 -15.03 2.92
N ARG A 77 -6.58 -14.31 1.79
CA ARG A 77 -5.45 -13.93 0.92
C ARG A 77 -4.34 -13.25 1.71
N ARG A 78 -4.66 -12.25 2.54
CA ARG A 78 -3.69 -11.52 3.37
C ARG A 78 -2.87 -12.44 4.28
N ARG A 79 -3.48 -13.46 4.87
CA ARG A 79 -2.77 -14.44 5.70
C ARG A 79 -1.84 -15.31 4.86
N ALA A 80 -2.31 -15.75 3.71
CA ALA A 80 -1.52 -16.55 2.78
C ALA A 80 -0.34 -15.76 2.20
N ILE A 81 -0.55 -14.51 1.79
CA ILE A 81 0.50 -13.60 1.31
C ILE A 81 1.60 -13.45 2.35
N LYS A 82 1.26 -13.19 3.63
CA LYS A 82 2.26 -13.10 4.70
C LYS A 82 3.06 -14.39 4.91
N ARG A 83 2.39 -15.55 4.80
CA ARG A 83 3.06 -16.85 4.91
C ARG A 83 3.99 -17.09 3.73
N PHE A 84 3.53 -16.81 2.52
CA PHE A 84 4.35 -16.89 1.32
C PHE A 84 5.57 -15.97 1.44
N ALA A 85 5.38 -14.70 1.79
CA ALA A 85 6.47 -13.74 1.97
C ALA A 85 7.48 -14.19 3.03
N GLY A 86 7.00 -14.74 4.16
CA GLY A 86 7.84 -15.36 5.18
C GLY A 86 8.68 -16.50 4.62
N SER A 87 8.04 -17.50 4.01
CA SER A 87 8.75 -18.62 3.39
C SER A 87 9.70 -18.19 2.27
N PHE A 88 9.35 -17.16 1.51
CA PHE A 88 10.23 -16.56 0.51
C PHE A 88 11.49 -16.01 1.19
N ALA A 89 11.36 -15.14 2.20
CA ALA A 89 12.50 -14.59 2.92
C ALA A 89 13.33 -15.66 3.66
N ASP A 90 12.69 -16.66 4.26
CA ASP A 90 13.35 -17.77 4.96
C ASP A 90 14.23 -18.60 4.01
N ASN A 91 13.80 -18.82 2.77
CA ASN A 91 14.60 -19.54 1.77
C ASN A 91 15.87 -18.75 1.40
N PHE A 92 15.78 -17.42 1.30
CA PHE A 92 16.96 -16.57 1.07
C PHE A 92 17.90 -16.55 2.28
N LEU A 93 17.35 -16.49 3.50
CA LEU A 93 18.13 -16.57 4.74
C LEU A 93 18.87 -17.92 4.85
N ALA A 94 18.23 -19.02 4.47
CA ALA A 94 18.86 -20.34 4.46
C ALA A 94 20.04 -20.43 3.47
N ALA A 95 19.94 -19.73 2.33
CA ALA A 95 21.01 -19.66 1.33
C ALA A 95 22.10 -18.62 1.68
N THR A 96 21.74 -17.56 2.40
CA THR A 96 22.62 -16.46 2.81
C THR A 96 22.51 -16.23 4.32
N PRO A 97 23.27 -16.96 5.16
CA PRO A 97 23.08 -16.94 6.62
C PRO A 97 23.40 -15.61 7.31
N ASN A 98 24.10 -14.69 6.64
CA ASN A 98 24.53 -13.40 7.18
C ASN A 98 23.57 -12.25 6.79
N LEU A 99 22.36 -12.58 6.36
CA LEU A 99 21.36 -11.61 5.98
C LEU A 99 20.94 -10.79 7.21
N SER A 100 21.01 -9.47 7.11
CA SER A 100 20.59 -8.57 8.19
C SER A 100 19.08 -8.57 8.37
N ASP A 101 18.62 -8.12 9.54
CA ASP A 101 17.18 -7.98 9.82
C ASP A 101 16.49 -7.07 8.78
N ASP A 102 17.16 -5.98 8.37
CA ASP A 102 16.63 -5.02 7.39
C ASP A 102 16.51 -5.63 5.99
N GLU A 103 17.49 -6.43 5.57
CA GLU A 103 17.42 -7.19 4.31
C GLU A 103 16.30 -8.23 4.36
N TYR A 104 16.12 -8.89 5.51
CA TYR A 104 15.06 -9.88 5.68
C TYR A 104 13.68 -9.22 5.59
N GLN A 105 13.50 -8.09 6.27
CA GLN A 105 12.26 -7.29 6.14
C GLN A 105 12.04 -6.82 4.70
N SER A 106 13.10 -6.44 4.00
CA SER A 106 13.01 -6.06 2.58
C SER A 106 12.53 -7.24 1.72
N LEU A 107 13.02 -8.46 1.96
CA LEU A 107 12.56 -9.67 1.27
C LEU A 107 11.10 -9.99 1.56
N LEU A 108 10.61 -9.77 2.80
CA LEU A 108 9.19 -9.90 3.12
C LEU A 108 8.33 -8.93 2.29
N CYS A 109 8.77 -7.68 2.17
CA CYS A 109 8.08 -6.67 1.37
C CYS A 109 8.09 -7.01 -0.14
N ILE A 110 9.21 -7.56 -0.64
CA ILE A 110 9.34 -8.05 -2.02
C ILE A 110 8.38 -9.20 -2.28
N GLY A 111 8.41 -10.25 -1.45
CA GLY A 111 7.52 -11.41 -1.60
C GLY A 111 6.04 -11.02 -1.50
N THR A 112 5.72 -10.08 -0.60
CA THR A 112 4.38 -9.49 -0.50
C THR A 112 3.98 -8.77 -1.79
N THR A 113 4.88 -7.96 -2.35
CA THR A 113 4.63 -7.19 -3.57
C THR A 113 4.39 -8.09 -4.77
N CYS A 114 5.21 -9.13 -4.96
CA CYS A 114 5.05 -10.06 -6.08
C CYS A 114 3.68 -10.76 -6.05
N MET A 115 3.22 -11.15 -4.86
CA MET A 115 1.88 -11.71 -4.71
C MET A 115 0.77 -10.71 -5.05
N ILE A 116 0.93 -9.44 -4.66
CA ILE A 116 -0.07 -8.40 -4.92
C ILE A 116 -0.14 -8.07 -6.42
N GLU A 117 1.00 -7.95 -7.11
CA GLU A 117 1.05 -7.71 -8.57
C GLU A 117 0.20 -8.71 -9.35
N GLN A 118 0.21 -9.97 -8.94
CA GLN A 118 -0.48 -11.06 -9.64
C GLN A 118 -1.95 -11.23 -9.20
N LEU A 119 -2.29 -10.74 -8.01
CA LEU A 119 -3.65 -10.70 -7.47
C LEU A 119 -4.40 -9.42 -7.82
N ASP A 120 -3.69 -8.37 -8.22
CA ASP A 120 -4.29 -7.11 -8.62
C ASP A 120 -5.01 -7.29 -9.96
N ASP A 121 -6.28 -6.90 -9.97
CA ASP A 121 -7.15 -6.98 -11.14
C ASP A 121 -7.51 -5.58 -11.69
N GLY A 122 -6.82 -4.54 -11.19
CA GLY A 122 -7.04 -3.15 -11.56
C GLY A 122 -8.35 -2.56 -11.05
N LYS A 123 -9.15 -3.30 -10.27
CA LYS A 123 -10.41 -2.80 -9.70
C LYS A 123 -10.17 -2.02 -8.42
N PRO A 124 -11.13 -1.17 -8.00
CA PRO A 124 -11.06 -0.51 -6.70
C PRO A 124 -10.93 -1.50 -5.54
N ILE A 125 -10.24 -1.06 -4.49
CA ILE A 125 -10.07 -1.83 -3.25
C ILE A 125 -11.46 -2.13 -2.65
N GLN A 126 -11.67 -3.40 -2.31
CA GLN A 126 -12.96 -3.95 -1.90
C GLN A 126 -13.15 -3.96 -0.38
N ASP A 127 -12.06 -4.14 0.38
CA ASP A 127 -12.12 -4.22 1.84
C ASP A 127 -10.84 -3.76 2.54
N THR A 128 -10.90 -3.63 3.86
CA THR A 128 -9.77 -3.22 4.71
C THR A 128 -8.62 -4.24 4.70
N HIS A 129 -8.88 -5.53 4.45
CA HIS A 129 -7.83 -6.54 4.37
C HIS A 129 -7.01 -6.38 3.09
N GLN A 130 -7.66 -6.12 1.96
CA GLN A 130 -6.99 -5.76 0.71
C GLN A 130 -6.16 -4.48 0.88
N ALA A 131 -6.75 -3.42 1.44
CA ALA A 131 -6.03 -2.18 1.69
C ALA A 131 -4.76 -2.39 2.54
N ARG A 132 -4.86 -3.17 3.62
CA ARG A 132 -3.70 -3.48 4.46
C ARG A 132 -2.64 -4.29 3.74
N SER A 133 -3.02 -5.20 2.84
CA SER A 133 -2.06 -5.90 1.99
C SER A 133 -1.36 -4.94 1.04
N TYR A 134 -2.10 -4.07 0.35
CA TYR A 134 -1.53 -3.09 -0.59
C TYR A 134 -0.59 -2.09 0.08
N LEU A 135 -0.84 -1.71 1.34
CA LEU A 135 0.08 -0.87 2.13
C LEU A 135 1.45 -1.54 2.40
N GLU A 136 1.48 -2.86 2.48
CA GLU A 136 2.70 -3.64 2.75
C GLU A 136 3.52 -3.88 1.46
N SER A 137 3.03 -3.43 0.30
CA SER A 137 3.76 -3.48 -0.97
C SER A 137 4.83 -2.39 -1.05
N VAL A 138 5.93 -2.65 -1.76
CA VAL A 138 6.95 -1.66 -2.08
C VAL A 138 6.51 -0.70 -3.19
N HIS A 139 5.48 -1.05 -3.97
CA HIS A 139 4.99 -0.19 -5.04
C HIS A 139 4.20 0.98 -4.50
N GLU A 140 4.63 2.20 -4.86
CA GLU A 140 3.98 3.43 -4.41
C GLU A 140 2.51 3.51 -4.84
N HIS A 141 2.16 3.01 -6.02
CA HIS A 141 0.78 3.03 -6.50
C HIS A 141 -0.14 2.13 -5.67
N HIS A 142 0.30 0.93 -5.27
CA HIS A 142 -0.45 0.06 -4.34
C HIS A 142 -0.67 0.78 -3.00
N GLN A 143 0.39 1.37 -2.44
CA GLN A 143 0.29 2.12 -1.19
C GLN A 143 -0.66 3.32 -1.31
N ALA A 144 -0.63 4.04 -2.43
CA ALA A 144 -1.51 5.18 -2.68
C ALA A 144 -2.98 4.75 -2.73
N MET A 145 -3.32 3.70 -3.49
CA MET A 145 -4.67 3.15 -3.54
C MET A 145 -5.17 2.77 -2.14
N ALA A 146 -4.32 2.11 -1.35
CA ALA A 146 -4.68 1.69 0.00
C ALA A 146 -4.89 2.87 0.96
N LYS A 147 -4.02 3.89 0.90
CA LYS A 147 -4.15 5.11 1.70
C LYS A 147 -5.47 5.82 1.39
N VAL A 148 -5.82 5.97 0.11
CA VAL A 148 -7.09 6.55 -0.33
C VAL A 148 -8.27 5.77 0.26
N TYR A 149 -8.30 4.45 0.07
CA TYR A 149 -9.38 3.62 0.61
C TYR A 149 -9.53 3.78 2.13
N LEU A 150 -8.43 3.75 2.88
CA LEU A 150 -8.44 3.82 4.34
C LEU A 150 -8.84 5.20 4.88
N VAL A 151 -8.51 6.27 4.18
CA VAL A 151 -8.94 7.63 4.55
C VAL A 151 -10.44 7.78 4.31
N THR A 152 -10.95 7.35 3.15
CA THR A 152 -12.37 7.46 2.80
C THR A 152 -13.26 6.58 3.68
N ASN A 153 -12.78 5.39 4.05
CA ASN A 153 -13.53 4.42 4.85
C ASN A 153 -13.15 4.43 6.34
N ARG A 154 -12.49 5.49 6.82
CA ARG A 154 -12.29 5.65 8.28
C ARG A 154 -13.68 5.70 8.92
N PRO A 155 -13.96 4.86 9.93
CA PRO A 155 -15.17 5.07 10.72
C PRO A 155 -15.07 6.49 11.26
N GLN A 156 -16.03 7.34 10.89
CA GLN A 156 -16.22 8.60 11.60
C GLN A 156 -16.39 8.19 13.06
N ALA A 157 -15.39 8.51 13.89
CA ALA A 157 -15.51 8.32 15.31
C ALA A 157 -16.83 8.99 15.70
N ALA A 158 -17.76 8.20 16.23
CA ALA A 158 -19.02 8.72 16.73
C ALA A 158 -18.66 9.88 17.67
N THR A 159 -18.94 11.10 17.24
CA THR A 159 -18.91 12.26 18.12
C THR A 159 -19.93 11.95 19.20
N LEU A 160 -19.43 11.51 20.35
CA LEU A 160 -20.20 11.48 21.60
C LEU A 160 -20.58 12.94 21.87
N HIS A 161 -21.83 13.27 21.50
CA HIS A 161 -22.52 14.49 21.91
C HIS A 161 -23.20 14.26 23.24
#